data_AF-A0A1F9AJ83-F1
#
_entry.id   AF-A0A1F9AJ83-F1
#
_cell.length_a   1.000
_cell.length_b   1.000
_cell.length_c   1.000
_cell.angle_alpha   90.00
_cell.angle_beta   90.00
_cell.angle_gamma   90.00
#
_symmetry.space_group_name_H-M   'P 1'
#
loop_
_entity.id
_entity.type
_entity.pdbx_description
1 polymer ?
#
loop_
_entity_poly.entity_id
_entity_poly.type
_entity_poly.pdbx_seq_one_letter_code
_entity_poly.pdbx_strand_id
1 'polypeptide(L)'
;MCEENNQTTRDIAFFANGSFLRADDELQQAHVPIKKRIEIVDDISMQKLPKTLWKRIADSCTLGGLQDATRQFTQLYAFVRELHGWPTDSDRTRWDHDERLQICIGLSRIIHPTSISFKYSGRVFYNGEEIVDVIPGPVGGFGAEVWLSPNDRIDWLTDEDARNVSAIVTAYFASQSRLCTRVKQALWYLEYAYRTEFLDIRWPLVCMGLESLVHTDKRRSTAQFVNRVPKIAEQVGIRDFNDDNASEAYDMRSKLAHGQLLRDIGETNLELYEKVETTLRLAIKKAILEPSFNSLFSRDDKIREIYPIVQMPS
;
A
#
# COMPACT_ATOMS: atom_id res chain seq x y z
N MET A 1 -13.31 -38.55 25.79
CA MET A 1 -12.89 -37.98 24.50
C MET A 1 -13.13 -36.49 24.60
N CYS A 2 -12.08 -35.69 24.70
CA CYS A 2 -12.23 -34.24 24.57
C CYS A 2 -12.48 -33.98 23.09
N GLU A 3 -13.64 -33.41 22.74
CA GLU A 3 -13.88 -32.89 21.40
C GLU A 3 -12.77 -31.89 21.10
N GLU A 4 -11.96 -32.15 20.05
CA GLU A 4 -11.03 -31.16 19.55
C GLU A 4 -11.85 -29.94 19.14
N ASN A 5 -11.66 -28.86 19.87
CA ASN A 5 -12.38 -27.62 19.66
C ASN A 5 -11.91 -27.05 18.31
N ASN A 6 -12.62 -27.36 17.23
CA ASN A 6 -12.27 -27.02 15.85
C ASN A 6 -12.59 -25.55 15.52
N GLN A 7 -12.39 -24.70 16.52
CA GLN A 7 -12.69 -23.29 16.53
C GLN A 7 -11.51 -22.52 15.96
N THR A 8 -11.71 -21.81 14.85
CA THR A 8 -10.66 -21.00 14.21
C THR A 8 -11.15 -19.59 13.93
N THR A 9 -10.21 -18.65 13.89
CA THR A 9 -10.49 -17.24 13.66
C THR A 9 -9.62 -16.73 12.52
N ARG A 10 -10.19 -15.89 11.66
CA ARG A 10 -9.44 -15.27 10.55
C ARG A 10 -9.71 -13.78 10.48
N ASP A 11 -8.66 -12.98 10.31
CA ASP A 11 -8.79 -11.59 9.89
C ASP A 11 -8.69 -11.54 8.37
N ILE A 12 -9.65 -10.88 7.73
CA ILE A 12 -9.78 -10.86 6.28
C ILE A 12 -9.96 -9.42 5.82
N ALA A 13 -9.29 -9.05 4.73
CA ALA A 13 -9.62 -7.90 3.91
C ALA A 13 -9.64 -8.36 2.45
N PHE A 14 -10.78 -8.20 1.77
CA PHE A 14 -10.91 -8.66 0.40
C PHE A 14 -11.04 -7.52 -0.59
N PHE A 15 -10.53 -7.79 -1.79
CA PHE A 15 -10.59 -6.86 -2.87
C PHE A 15 -11.87 -7.03 -3.69
N ALA A 16 -12.74 -6.03 -3.58
CA ALA A 16 -13.94 -5.88 -4.39
C ALA A 16 -13.61 -4.98 -5.58
N ASN A 17 -13.73 -5.48 -6.81
CA ASN A 17 -13.51 -4.61 -7.96
C ASN A 17 -14.51 -4.81 -9.09
N GLY A 18 -15.14 -3.72 -9.50
CA GLY A 18 -15.95 -3.63 -10.71
C GLY A 18 -15.17 -3.22 -11.96
N SER A 19 -14.01 -2.58 -11.82
CA SER A 19 -13.17 -2.15 -12.96
C SER A 19 -12.58 -3.34 -13.71
N PHE A 20 -12.26 -4.45 -13.03
CA PHE A 20 -11.88 -5.70 -13.70
C PHE A 20 -12.95 -6.16 -14.71
N LEU A 21 -14.24 -6.02 -14.38
CA LEU A 21 -15.34 -6.36 -15.29
C LEU A 21 -15.49 -5.37 -16.46
N ARG A 22 -14.81 -4.22 -16.39
CA ARG A 22 -14.78 -3.19 -17.43
C ARG A 22 -13.48 -3.20 -18.24
N ALA A 23 -12.45 -3.94 -17.79
CA ALA A 23 -11.21 -4.10 -18.53
C ALA A 23 -11.46 -4.90 -19.81
N ASP A 24 -10.71 -4.59 -20.87
CA ASP A 24 -10.79 -5.35 -22.12
C ASP A 24 -10.32 -6.81 -21.92
N ASP A 25 -10.81 -7.70 -22.79
CA ASP A 25 -10.54 -9.14 -22.69
C ASP A 25 -9.04 -9.47 -22.81
N GLU A 26 -8.29 -8.66 -23.56
CA GLU A 26 -6.84 -8.83 -23.74
C GLU A 26 -6.09 -8.60 -22.41
N LEU A 27 -6.40 -7.51 -21.69
CA LEU A 27 -5.82 -7.22 -20.38
C LEU A 27 -6.19 -8.29 -19.35
N GLN A 28 -7.44 -8.76 -19.34
CA GLN A 28 -7.88 -9.80 -18.42
C GLN A 28 -7.16 -11.14 -18.66
N GLN A 29 -6.84 -11.45 -19.91
CA GLN A 29 -6.09 -12.65 -20.29
C GLN A 29 -4.60 -12.52 -20.00
N ALA A 30 -4.01 -11.35 -20.24
CA ALA A 30 -2.60 -11.09 -19.99
C ALA A 30 -2.27 -10.98 -18.49
N HIS A 31 -3.19 -10.43 -17.69
CA HIS A 31 -3.01 -10.18 -16.27
C HIS A 31 -4.10 -10.89 -15.48
N VAL A 32 -3.95 -12.20 -15.30
CA VAL A 32 -4.95 -12.99 -14.58
C VAL A 32 -4.88 -12.68 -13.07
N PRO A 33 -5.98 -12.27 -12.41
CA PRO A 33 -6.00 -12.06 -10.97
C PRO A 33 -5.72 -13.36 -10.22
N ILE A 34 -5.22 -13.25 -8.98
CA ILE A 34 -4.95 -14.38 -8.10
C ILE A 34 -6.19 -15.28 -7.96
N LYS A 35 -6.03 -16.56 -8.32
CA LYS A 35 -7.10 -17.59 -8.24
C LYS A 35 -6.84 -18.64 -7.18
N LYS A 36 -5.56 -18.99 -6.96
CA LYS A 36 -5.14 -20.01 -6.01
C LYS A 36 -4.66 -19.37 -4.71
N ARG A 37 -4.63 -20.16 -3.65
CA ARG A 37 -4.00 -19.75 -2.40
C ARG A 37 -2.49 -19.64 -2.59
N ILE A 38 -1.94 -18.50 -2.19
CA ILE A 38 -0.51 -18.20 -2.18
C ILE A 38 -0.16 -17.73 -0.78
N GLU A 39 0.76 -18.44 -0.12
CA GLU A 39 1.28 -18.02 1.18
C GLU A 39 2.14 -16.77 1.01
N ILE A 40 1.94 -15.76 1.86
CA ILE A 40 2.71 -14.51 1.85
C ILE A 40 3.79 -14.55 2.92
N VAL A 41 3.40 -14.81 4.16
CA VAL A 41 4.29 -14.97 5.33
C VAL A 41 3.51 -15.73 6.40
N ASP A 42 4.16 -16.65 7.13
CA ASP A 42 3.64 -17.41 8.28
C ASP A 42 2.11 -17.66 8.30
N ASP A 43 1.35 -16.69 8.83
CA ASP A 43 -0.08 -16.72 9.10
C ASP A 43 -0.94 -16.00 8.05
N ILE A 44 -0.35 -15.42 7.00
CA ILE A 44 -1.01 -14.58 6.00
C ILE A 44 -0.88 -15.20 4.61
N SER A 45 -2.02 -15.32 3.92
CA SER A 45 -2.13 -15.79 2.55
C SER A 45 -2.94 -14.82 1.68
N MET A 46 -2.74 -14.90 0.37
CA MET A 46 -3.61 -14.31 -0.64
C MET A 46 -4.40 -15.41 -1.34
N GLN A 47 -5.72 -15.27 -1.41
CA GLN A 47 -6.57 -16.29 -2.04
C GLN A 47 -7.93 -15.76 -2.46
N LYS A 48 -8.58 -16.48 -3.37
CA LYS A 48 -10.00 -16.26 -3.67
C LYS A 48 -10.87 -16.87 -2.59
N LEU A 49 -11.84 -16.12 -2.07
CA LEU A 49 -12.73 -16.59 -1.01
C LEU A 49 -13.93 -17.36 -1.60
N PRO A 50 -14.47 -18.37 -0.90
CA PRO A 50 -15.76 -18.94 -1.23
C PRO A 50 -16.85 -17.88 -1.31
N LYS A 51 -17.80 -18.05 -2.24
CA LYS A 51 -18.87 -17.06 -2.49
C LYS A 51 -19.70 -16.75 -1.25
N THR A 52 -19.99 -17.77 -0.45
CA THR A 52 -20.73 -17.65 0.80
C THR A 52 -20.01 -16.77 1.81
N LEU A 53 -18.68 -16.91 1.91
CA LEU A 53 -17.85 -16.18 2.87
C LEU A 53 -17.73 -14.70 2.53
N TRP A 54 -17.25 -14.35 1.33
CA TRP A 54 -17.03 -12.93 1.00
C TRP A 54 -18.35 -12.16 0.97
N LYS A 55 -19.46 -12.80 0.57
CA LYS A 55 -20.77 -12.17 0.61
C LYS A 55 -21.15 -11.79 2.02
N ARG A 56 -21.02 -12.73 2.97
CA ARG A 56 -21.31 -12.51 4.38
C ARG A 56 -20.43 -11.42 4.99
N ILE A 57 -19.14 -11.37 4.63
CA ILE A 57 -18.25 -10.27 5.05
C ILE A 57 -18.79 -8.93 4.54
N ALA A 58 -19.08 -8.82 3.25
CA ALA A 58 -19.58 -7.56 2.72
C ALA A 58 -20.97 -7.20 3.26
N ASP A 59 -21.84 -8.17 3.57
CA ASP A 59 -23.14 -7.91 4.21
C ASP A 59 -22.93 -7.29 5.60
N SER A 60 -22.00 -7.84 6.39
CA SER A 60 -21.61 -7.30 7.69
C SER A 60 -20.95 -5.92 7.63
N CYS A 61 -20.28 -5.59 6.51
CA CYS A 61 -19.61 -4.30 6.32
C CYS A 61 -20.54 -3.19 5.80
N THR A 62 -21.70 -3.54 5.23
CA THR A 62 -22.70 -2.58 4.78
C THR A 62 -23.69 -2.27 5.91
N LEU A 63 -23.88 -0.98 6.24
CA LEU A 63 -24.89 -0.54 7.22
C LEU A 63 -26.28 -1.06 6.80
N GLY A 64 -26.86 -1.93 7.63
CA GLY A 64 -27.97 -2.80 7.26
C GLY A 64 -29.34 -2.13 7.12
N GLY A 65 -30.19 -2.73 6.29
CA GLY A 65 -31.64 -2.59 6.38
C GLY A 65 -32.41 -2.67 5.06
N LEU A 66 -31.78 -2.36 3.92
CA LEU A 66 -32.45 -2.37 2.62
C LEU A 66 -31.98 -3.55 1.78
N GLN A 67 -32.97 -4.36 1.41
CA GLN A 67 -32.96 -5.57 0.57
C GLN A 67 -31.80 -5.67 -0.42
N ASP A 68 -31.25 -6.89 -0.53
CA ASP A 68 -30.54 -7.45 -1.70
C ASP A 68 -30.04 -6.40 -2.69
N ALA A 69 -29.17 -5.50 -2.23
CA ALA A 69 -28.56 -4.53 -3.12
C ALA A 69 -27.77 -5.35 -4.13
N THR A 70 -28.25 -5.39 -5.39
CA THR A 70 -27.58 -6.09 -6.47
C THR A 70 -26.15 -5.55 -6.53
N ARG A 71 -25.19 -6.35 -6.05
CA ARG A 71 -23.80 -5.92 -6.00
C ARG A 71 -23.27 -5.85 -7.42
N GLN A 72 -22.83 -4.66 -7.81
CA GLN A 72 -22.23 -4.40 -9.12
C GLN A 72 -20.74 -4.81 -9.18
N PHE A 73 -20.21 -5.39 -8.11
CA PHE A 73 -18.81 -5.81 -7.99
C PHE A 73 -18.71 -7.27 -7.55
N THR A 74 -17.59 -7.91 -7.90
CA THR A 74 -17.23 -9.25 -7.42
C THR A 74 -15.96 -9.16 -6.59
N GLN A 75 -15.75 -10.18 -5.76
CA GLN A 75 -14.47 -10.41 -5.10
C GLN A 75 -13.46 -10.99 -6.10
N LEU A 76 -12.25 -10.41 -6.15
CA LEU A 76 -11.14 -10.92 -6.95
C LEU A 76 -10.27 -11.87 -6.11
N TYR A 77 -9.60 -11.32 -5.10
CA TYR A 77 -8.79 -12.04 -4.11
C TYR A 77 -8.96 -11.40 -2.72
N ALA A 78 -8.36 -11.98 -1.69
CA ALA A 78 -8.37 -11.46 -0.34
C ALA A 78 -7.02 -11.73 0.33
N PHE A 79 -6.61 -10.83 1.21
CA PHE A 79 -5.61 -11.13 2.22
C PHE A 79 -6.32 -11.79 3.39
N VAL A 80 -5.84 -12.96 3.79
CA VAL A 80 -6.40 -13.78 4.86
C VAL A 80 -5.31 -14.07 5.86
N ARG A 81 -5.54 -13.64 7.09
CA ARG A 81 -4.68 -13.95 8.24
C ARG A 81 -5.36 -14.96 9.13
N GLU A 82 -4.69 -16.07 9.39
CA GLU A 82 -5.14 -17.12 10.29
C GLU A 82 -4.67 -16.82 11.72
N LEU A 83 -5.59 -16.84 12.68
CA LEU A 83 -5.28 -16.62 14.09
C LEU A 83 -5.39 -17.94 14.84
N HIS A 84 -4.41 -18.21 15.70
CA HIS A 84 -4.40 -19.41 16.53
C HIS A 84 -5.31 -19.24 17.75
N GLY A 85 -6.26 -20.17 17.89
CA GLY A 85 -7.18 -20.23 19.03
C GLY A 85 -8.45 -19.41 18.87
N TRP A 86 -9.35 -19.58 19.84
CA TRP A 86 -10.57 -18.79 19.95
C TRP A 86 -10.29 -17.55 20.81
N PRO A 87 -10.55 -16.33 20.32
CA PRO A 87 -10.26 -15.11 21.06
C PRO A 87 -11.15 -14.99 22.29
N THR A 88 -10.63 -14.31 23.31
CA THR A 88 -11.45 -13.84 24.43
C THR A 88 -12.51 -12.85 23.94
N ASP A 89 -13.58 -12.64 24.71
CA ASP A 89 -14.62 -11.67 24.33
C ASP A 89 -14.05 -10.26 24.08
N SER A 90 -13.03 -9.85 24.84
CA SER A 90 -12.34 -8.57 24.62
C SER A 90 -11.53 -8.51 23.32
N ASP A 91 -11.08 -9.66 22.81
CA ASP A 91 -10.32 -9.72 21.57
C ASP A 91 -11.23 -9.90 20.35
N ARG A 92 -12.50 -10.29 20.50
CA ARG A 92 -13.41 -10.53 19.36
C ARG A 92 -13.53 -9.35 18.40
N THR A 93 -13.46 -8.11 18.90
CA THR A 93 -13.58 -6.89 18.09
C THR A 93 -12.24 -6.32 17.61
N ARG A 94 -11.11 -6.93 18.02
CA ARG A 94 -9.75 -6.43 17.75
C ARG A 94 -9.18 -6.92 16.42
N TRP A 95 -9.85 -6.60 15.32
CA TRP A 95 -9.38 -6.91 13.97
C TRP A 95 -7.99 -6.34 13.73
N ASP A 96 -7.06 -7.18 13.27
CA ASP A 96 -5.67 -6.84 12.92
C ASP A 96 -4.96 -5.87 13.88
N HIS A 97 -5.09 -6.13 15.18
CA HIS A 97 -4.60 -5.24 16.25
C HIS A 97 -3.09 -5.01 16.30
N ASP A 98 -2.30 -5.89 15.68
CA ASP A 98 -0.84 -5.76 15.53
C ASP A 98 -0.45 -5.29 14.12
N GLU A 99 -1.45 -4.89 13.31
CA GLU A 99 -1.33 -4.29 11.98
C GLU A 99 -0.64 -5.17 10.93
N ARG A 100 -0.47 -6.48 11.16
CA ARG A 100 0.24 -7.35 10.21
C ARG A 100 -0.46 -7.42 8.87
N LEU A 101 -1.79 -7.52 8.84
CA LEU A 101 -2.56 -7.56 7.60
C LEU A 101 -2.52 -6.20 6.89
N GLN A 102 -2.64 -5.10 7.64
CA GLN A 102 -2.52 -3.75 7.12
C GLN A 102 -1.13 -3.49 6.50
N ILE A 103 -0.06 -3.94 7.14
CA ILE A 103 1.32 -3.86 6.63
C ILE A 103 1.45 -4.66 5.34
N CYS A 104 0.94 -5.90 5.28
CA CYS A 104 0.98 -6.71 4.07
C CYS A 104 0.29 -6.02 2.88
N ILE A 105 -0.88 -5.41 3.12
CA ILE A 105 -1.63 -4.66 2.11
C ILE A 105 -0.88 -3.39 1.68
N GLY A 106 -0.30 -2.64 2.62
CA GLY A 106 0.52 -1.47 2.29
C GLY A 106 1.76 -1.85 1.46
N LEU A 107 2.45 -2.93 1.83
CA LEU A 107 3.60 -3.45 1.08
C LEU A 107 3.19 -4.01 -0.29
N SER A 108 1.97 -4.51 -0.47
CA SER A 108 1.53 -4.96 -1.79
C SER A 108 1.41 -3.81 -2.78
N ARG A 109 1.00 -2.62 -2.33
CA ARG A 109 0.97 -1.41 -3.17
C ARG A 109 2.36 -0.97 -3.58
N ILE A 110 3.41 -1.34 -2.82
CA ILE A 110 4.79 -1.11 -3.25
C ILE A 110 5.19 -1.98 -4.44
N ILE A 111 4.62 -3.17 -4.58
CA ILE A 111 4.85 -4.03 -5.74
C ILE A 111 4.03 -3.52 -6.93
N HIS A 112 2.73 -3.39 -6.72
CA HIS A 112 1.75 -2.99 -7.73
C HIS A 112 0.60 -2.24 -7.03
N PRO A 113 0.40 -0.93 -7.30
CA PRO A 113 -0.68 -0.15 -6.71
C PRO A 113 -2.05 -0.73 -7.05
N THR A 114 -2.91 -0.91 -6.04
CA THR A 114 -4.30 -1.35 -6.23
C THR A 114 -5.24 -0.61 -5.28
N SER A 115 -6.51 -0.54 -5.63
CA SER A 115 -7.57 0.09 -4.86
C SER A 115 -8.12 -0.79 -3.72
N ILE A 116 -7.43 -1.90 -3.38
CA ILE A 116 -7.80 -2.71 -2.21
C ILE A 116 -7.77 -1.86 -0.95
N SER A 117 -8.91 -1.81 -0.24
CA SER A 117 -9.10 -1.00 0.96
C SER A 117 -9.65 -1.84 2.12
N PHE A 118 -9.91 -1.22 3.27
CA PHE A 118 -10.50 -1.88 4.44
C PHE A 118 -12.03 -1.81 4.48
N LYS A 119 -12.67 -1.27 3.44
CA LYS A 119 -14.14 -1.21 3.30
C LYS A 119 -14.81 -2.56 3.41
N TYR A 120 -14.12 -3.61 2.96
CA TYR A 120 -14.56 -4.99 3.06
C TYR A 120 -13.56 -5.82 3.87
N SER A 121 -13.43 -5.45 5.14
CA SER A 121 -12.60 -6.14 6.13
C SER A 121 -13.44 -6.66 7.29
N GLY A 122 -13.00 -7.76 7.89
CA GLY A 122 -13.67 -8.31 9.06
C GLY A 122 -12.92 -9.48 9.68
N ARG A 123 -13.26 -9.74 10.93
CA ARG A 123 -12.88 -10.93 11.68
C ARG A 123 -13.96 -11.98 11.55
N VAL A 124 -13.58 -13.16 11.08
CA VAL A 124 -14.49 -14.28 10.81
C VAL A 124 -14.20 -15.41 11.78
N PHE A 125 -15.27 -15.92 12.40
CA PHE A 125 -15.23 -17.01 13.37
C PHE A 125 -15.80 -18.27 12.75
N TYR A 126 -15.08 -19.37 12.92
CA TYR A 126 -15.45 -20.67 12.39
C TYR A 126 -15.62 -21.70 13.49
N ASN A 127 -16.59 -22.59 13.32
CA ASN A 127 -16.69 -23.85 14.04
C ASN A 127 -16.61 -24.98 13.01
N GLY A 128 -15.44 -25.61 12.89
CA GLY A 128 -15.12 -26.43 11.72
C GLY A 128 -15.13 -25.59 10.44
N GLU A 129 -15.95 -25.97 9.47
CA GLU A 129 -16.10 -25.24 8.20
C GLU A 129 -17.23 -24.20 8.23
N GLU A 130 -18.06 -24.21 9.29
CA GLU A 130 -19.20 -23.31 9.40
C GLU A 130 -18.77 -21.94 9.91
N ILE A 131 -19.21 -20.88 9.21
CA ILE A 131 -19.03 -19.50 9.69
C ILE A 131 -20.07 -19.25 10.77
N VAL A 132 -19.61 -19.04 12.00
CA VAL A 132 -20.48 -18.75 13.14
C VAL A 132 -20.81 -17.26 13.19
N ASP A 133 -19.80 -16.41 13.00
CA ASP A 133 -19.93 -14.98 13.19
C ASP A 133 -18.96 -14.19 12.30
N VAL A 134 -19.31 -12.94 11.99
CA VAL A 134 -18.45 -11.99 11.26
C VAL A 134 -18.58 -10.62 11.89
N ILE A 135 -17.48 -10.15 12.48
CA ILE A 135 -17.38 -8.80 13.05
C ILE A 135 -16.67 -7.91 12.02
N PRO A 136 -17.28 -6.80 11.56
CA PRO A 136 -16.65 -5.90 10.61
C PRO A 136 -15.39 -5.27 11.20
N GLY A 137 -14.38 -5.05 10.35
CA GLY A 137 -13.15 -4.33 10.70
C GLY A 137 -13.36 -2.80 10.64
N PRO A 138 -12.31 -2.01 10.37
CA PRO A 138 -12.41 -0.57 10.20
C PRO A 138 -12.99 -0.21 8.81
N VAL A 139 -14.27 -0.50 8.61
CA VAL A 139 -14.98 -0.36 7.32
C VAL A 139 -15.26 1.11 6.91
N GLY A 140 -14.97 2.07 7.80
CA GLY A 140 -15.14 3.50 7.55
C GLY A 140 -13.94 4.31 8.05
N GLY A 141 -13.82 5.55 7.56
CA GLY A 141 -12.73 6.45 7.91
C GLY A 141 -11.44 6.16 7.13
N PHE A 142 -10.30 6.39 7.77
CA PHE A 142 -8.99 6.32 7.12
C PHE A 142 -8.65 4.91 6.64
N GLY A 143 -8.41 4.74 5.33
CA GLY A 143 -8.12 3.45 4.71
C GLY A 143 -9.35 2.64 4.27
N ALA A 144 -10.57 3.16 4.48
CA ALA A 144 -11.77 2.61 3.85
C ALA A 144 -11.79 2.86 2.33
N GLU A 145 -11.08 3.89 1.88
CA GLU A 145 -10.89 4.21 0.46
C GLU A 145 -9.40 4.37 0.18
N VAL A 146 -9.03 4.06 -1.06
CA VAL A 146 -7.65 4.06 -1.54
C VAL A 146 -7.65 4.65 -2.92
N TRP A 147 -6.77 5.62 -3.14
CA TRP A 147 -6.59 6.20 -4.46
C TRP A 147 -5.63 5.36 -5.29
N LEU A 148 -6.00 5.27 -6.56
CA LEU A 148 -5.24 4.67 -7.64
C LEU A 148 -5.18 5.69 -8.78
N SER A 149 -4.10 5.73 -9.55
CA SER A 149 -4.05 6.65 -10.66
C SER A 149 -5.12 6.29 -11.70
N PRO A 150 -5.78 7.28 -12.33
CA PRO A 150 -6.65 7.00 -13.47
C PRO A 150 -5.89 6.41 -14.67
N ASN A 151 -4.56 6.53 -14.72
CA ASN A 151 -3.72 5.89 -15.75
C ASN A 151 -3.43 4.41 -15.46
N ASP A 152 -3.66 3.94 -14.22
CA ASP A 152 -3.44 2.54 -13.87
C ASP A 152 -4.55 1.66 -14.46
N ARG A 153 -4.23 1.00 -15.57
CA ARG A 153 -5.18 0.11 -16.27
C ARG A 153 -5.40 -1.23 -15.57
N ILE A 154 -4.47 -1.64 -14.72
CA ILE A 154 -4.49 -2.91 -14.00
C ILE A 154 -4.63 -2.58 -12.52
N ASP A 155 -5.84 -2.71 -12.02
CA ASP A 155 -6.16 -2.50 -10.62
C ASP A 155 -6.37 -3.84 -9.92
N TRP A 156 -5.42 -4.76 -10.03
CA TRP A 156 -5.41 -6.04 -9.30
C TRP A 156 -4.03 -6.67 -9.31
N LEU A 157 -3.81 -7.60 -8.38
CA LEU A 157 -2.56 -8.37 -8.27
C LEU A 157 -2.68 -9.70 -9.03
N THR A 158 -1.60 -10.07 -9.70
CA THR A 158 -1.39 -11.36 -10.35
C THR A 158 -0.66 -12.35 -9.42
N ASP A 159 -0.53 -13.60 -9.85
CA ASP A 159 0.29 -14.60 -9.13
C ASP A 159 1.78 -14.20 -9.06
N GLU A 160 2.29 -13.45 -10.05
CA GLU A 160 3.65 -12.92 -10.02
C GLU A 160 3.79 -11.80 -8.98
N ASP A 161 2.82 -10.90 -8.93
CA ASP A 161 2.79 -9.86 -7.90
C ASP A 161 2.73 -10.49 -6.52
N ALA A 162 1.90 -11.50 -6.29
CA ALA A 162 1.80 -12.20 -5.00
C ALA A 162 3.16 -12.78 -4.55
N ARG A 163 3.96 -13.34 -5.46
CA ARG A 163 5.32 -13.81 -5.14
C ARG A 163 6.24 -12.66 -4.75
N ASN A 164 6.16 -11.53 -5.47
CA ASN A 164 6.92 -10.33 -5.13
C ASN A 164 6.47 -9.72 -3.79
N VAL A 165 5.17 -9.78 -3.49
CA VAL A 165 4.59 -9.37 -2.19
C VAL A 165 5.11 -10.27 -1.07
N SER A 166 5.09 -11.59 -1.25
CA SER A 166 5.68 -12.52 -0.28
C SER A 166 7.15 -12.19 0.01
N ALA A 167 7.94 -11.93 -1.03
CA ALA A 167 9.36 -11.58 -0.88
C ALA A 167 9.57 -10.29 -0.07
N ILE A 168 8.87 -9.20 -0.40
CA ILE A 168 9.02 -7.92 0.32
C ILE A 168 8.46 -7.99 1.75
N VAL A 169 7.33 -8.69 1.97
CA VAL A 169 6.72 -8.86 3.29
C VAL A 169 7.64 -9.68 4.20
N THR A 170 8.17 -10.78 3.69
CA THR A 170 9.12 -11.62 4.43
C THR A 170 10.37 -10.83 4.80
N ALA A 171 10.94 -10.09 3.84
CA ALA A 171 12.11 -9.24 4.08
C ALA A 171 11.82 -8.14 5.10
N TYR A 172 10.64 -7.50 5.02
CA TYR A 172 10.22 -6.47 5.96
C TYR A 172 10.12 -7.01 7.38
N PHE A 173 9.39 -8.10 7.62
CA PHE A 173 9.24 -8.65 8.97
C PHE A 173 10.56 -9.20 9.53
N ALA A 174 11.42 -9.79 8.68
CA ALA A 174 12.74 -10.25 9.11
C ALA A 174 13.71 -9.12 9.49
N SER A 175 13.53 -7.92 8.91
CA SER A 175 14.45 -6.78 9.05
C SER A 175 13.85 -5.55 9.72
N GLN A 176 12.61 -5.61 10.20
CA GLN A 176 11.87 -4.45 10.71
C GLN A 176 12.64 -3.69 11.80
N SER A 177 13.33 -4.40 12.69
CA SER A 177 14.16 -3.79 13.75
C SER A 177 15.42 -3.09 13.22
N ARG A 178 15.90 -3.46 12.03
CA ARG A 178 17.12 -2.95 11.38
C ARG A 178 16.84 -1.93 10.27
N LEU A 179 15.59 -1.80 9.83
CA LEU A 179 15.19 -0.83 8.83
C LEU A 179 15.38 0.60 9.40
N CYS A 180 16.07 1.46 8.65
CA CYS A 180 16.41 2.80 9.11
C CYS A 180 15.14 3.63 9.32
N THR A 181 15.15 4.52 10.33
CA THR A 181 14.00 5.37 10.66
C THR A 181 13.50 6.19 9.48
N ARG A 182 14.40 6.66 8.61
CA ARG A 182 14.07 7.38 7.36
C ARG A 182 13.23 6.53 6.41
N VAL A 183 13.60 5.27 6.21
CA VAL A 183 12.85 4.35 5.33
C VAL A 183 11.50 3.98 5.95
N LYS A 184 11.44 3.81 7.28
CA LYS A 184 10.16 3.65 7.99
C LYS A 184 9.26 4.86 7.75
N GLN A 185 9.76 6.08 7.95
CA GLN A 185 9.00 7.30 7.70
C GLN A 185 8.52 7.41 6.25
N ALA A 186 9.39 7.10 5.28
CA ALA A 186 9.03 7.06 3.86
C ALA A 186 7.86 6.10 3.59
N LEU A 187 7.91 4.88 4.15
CA LEU A 187 6.83 3.89 4.06
C LEU A 187 5.53 4.42 4.66
N TRP A 188 5.60 5.04 5.84
CA TRP A 188 4.42 5.62 6.50
C TRP A 188 3.78 6.73 5.64
N TYR A 189 4.58 7.66 5.09
CA TYR A 189 4.06 8.72 4.22
C TYR A 189 3.45 8.17 2.92
N LEU A 190 4.06 7.13 2.33
CA LEU A 190 3.49 6.47 1.15
C LEU A 190 2.13 5.83 1.46
N GLU A 191 2.01 5.14 2.60
CA GLU A 191 0.73 4.54 3.00
C GLU A 191 -0.34 5.59 3.31
N TYR A 192 0.04 6.71 3.94
CA TYR A 192 -0.86 7.86 4.11
C TYR A 192 -1.30 8.44 2.77
N ALA A 193 -0.39 8.53 1.80
CA ALA A 193 -0.72 9.00 0.47
C ALA A 193 -1.78 8.07 -0.14
N TYR A 194 -1.55 6.74 -0.19
CA TYR A 194 -2.50 5.78 -0.76
C TYR A 194 -3.92 5.87 -0.18
N ARG A 195 -4.05 6.08 1.13
CA ARG A 195 -5.34 6.18 1.83
C ARG A 195 -6.00 7.56 1.73
N THR A 196 -5.43 8.47 0.94
CA THR A 196 -5.94 9.82 0.71
C THR A 196 -6.41 9.95 -0.73
N GLU A 197 -7.66 10.36 -0.94
CA GLU A 197 -8.25 10.49 -2.28
C GLU A 197 -7.82 11.76 -3.03
N PHE A 198 -7.51 12.83 -2.30
CA PHE A 198 -7.26 14.14 -2.89
C PHE A 198 -5.78 14.31 -3.27
N LEU A 199 -5.50 14.51 -4.57
CA LEU A 199 -4.13 14.59 -5.07
C LEU A 199 -3.34 15.76 -4.47
N ASP A 200 -4.00 16.88 -4.19
CA ASP A 200 -3.41 18.05 -3.54
C ASP A 200 -2.89 17.76 -2.12
N ILE A 201 -3.45 16.76 -1.44
CA ILE A 201 -2.95 16.24 -0.16
C ILE A 201 -1.91 15.13 -0.37
N ARG A 202 -2.14 14.24 -1.34
CA ARG A 202 -1.22 13.14 -1.67
C ARG A 202 0.16 13.63 -2.10
N TRP A 203 0.21 14.68 -2.91
CA TRP A 203 1.47 15.18 -3.48
C TRP A 203 2.45 15.64 -2.38
N PRO A 204 2.05 16.50 -1.42
CA PRO A 204 2.87 16.76 -0.25
C PRO A 204 3.30 15.51 0.51
N LEU A 205 2.44 14.51 0.68
CA LEU A 205 2.76 13.27 1.40
C LEU A 205 3.86 12.47 0.69
N VAL A 206 3.76 12.27 -0.62
CA VAL A 206 4.78 11.56 -1.41
C VAL A 206 6.11 12.33 -1.39
N CYS A 207 6.07 13.65 -1.56
CA CYS A 207 7.27 14.47 -1.45
C CYS A 207 7.89 14.37 -0.04
N MET A 208 7.10 14.42 1.03
CA MET A 208 7.60 14.22 2.41
C MET A 208 8.22 12.84 2.62
N GLY A 209 7.67 11.81 1.97
CA GLY A 209 8.27 10.47 1.93
C GLY A 209 9.69 10.50 1.35
N LEU A 210 9.88 11.17 0.22
CA LEU A 210 11.21 11.35 -0.40
C LEU A 210 12.12 12.25 0.44
N GLU A 211 11.60 13.34 0.99
CA GLU A 211 12.33 14.24 1.91
C GLU A 211 12.87 13.47 3.11
N SER A 212 12.10 12.52 3.65
CA SER A 212 12.54 11.69 4.78
C SER A 212 13.80 10.87 4.44
N LEU A 213 13.97 10.47 3.18
CA LEU A 213 15.16 9.76 2.71
C LEU A 213 16.36 10.70 2.53
N VAL A 214 16.15 11.90 1.98
CA VAL A 214 17.26 12.75 1.49
C VAL A 214 17.61 13.95 2.36
N HIS A 215 16.74 14.43 3.26
CA HIS A 215 17.01 15.66 4.01
C HIS A 215 17.95 15.45 5.20
N THR A 216 19.07 16.16 5.18
CA THR A 216 20.15 16.09 6.19
C THR A 216 20.39 17.42 6.92
N ASP A 217 19.74 18.50 6.51
CA ASP A 217 19.89 19.82 7.11
C ASP A 217 18.56 20.59 7.03
N LYS A 218 18.37 21.56 7.93
CA LYS A 218 17.23 22.48 7.94
C LYS A 218 17.30 23.53 6.83
N ARG A 219 18.49 23.78 6.28
CA ARG A 219 18.73 24.76 5.21
C ARG A 219 18.74 24.07 3.85
N ARG A 220 18.40 24.83 2.81
CA ARG A 220 18.46 24.39 1.40
C ARG A 220 17.62 23.14 1.12
N SER A 221 16.43 23.02 1.71
CA SER A 221 15.52 21.88 1.49
C SER A 221 15.24 21.64 0.00
N THR A 222 14.93 22.70 -0.76
CA THR A 222 14.77 22.63 -2.21
C THR A 222 15.99 22.01 -2.88
N ALA A 223 17.19 22.50 -2.59
CA ALA A 223 18.41 21.96 -3.22
C ALA A 223 18.68 20.50 -2.81
N GLN A 224 18.39 20.13 -1.55
CA GLN A 224 18.50 18.75 -1.09
C GLN A 224 17.52 17.83 -1.82
N PHE A 225 16.29 18.25 -2.06
CA PHE A 225 15.33 17.47 -2.82
C PHE A 225 15.74 17.36 -4.30
N VAL A 226 15.92 18.52 -4.95
CA VAL A 226 16.20 18.62 -6.39
C VAL A 226 17.48 17.90 -6.79
N ASN A 227 18.55 17.97 -6.00
CA ASN A 227 19.82 17.33 -6.36
C ASN A 227 19.91 15.83 -5.99
N ARG A 228 19.10 15.36 -5.04
CA ARG A 228 19.26 14.01 -4.45
C ARG A 228 18.20 13.04 -4.90
N VAL A 229 16.95 13.48 -5.08
CA VAL A 229 15.86 12.60 -5.50
C VAL A 229 16.09 12.03 -6.90
N PRO A 230 16.55 12.80 -7.92
CA PRO A 230 16.91 12.23 -9.23
C PRO A 230 17.97 11.13 -9.15
N LYS A 231 18.96 11.28 -8.27
CA LYS A 231 20.00 10.25 -8.05
C LYS A 231 19.43 8.98 -7.41
N ILE A 232 18.44 9.11 -6.54
CA ILE A 232 17.69 7.95 -6.01
C ILE A 232 16.88 7.31 -7.12
N ALA A 233 16.16 8.11 -7.93
CA ALA A 233 15.35 7.66 -9.06
C ALA A 233 16.20 6.83 -10.03
N GLU A 234 17.39 7.31 -10.38
CA GLU A 234 18.35 6.58 -11.22
C GLU A 234 18.76 5.24 -10.60
N GLN A 235 19.07 5.20 -9.30
CA GLN A 235 19.47 3.96 -8.59
C GLN A 235 18.36 2.92 -8.49
N VAL A 236 17.10 3.33 -8.65
CA VAL A 236 15.93 2.44 -8.68
C VAL A 236 15.39 2.22 -10.10
N GLY A 237 16.08 2.72 -11.12
CA GLY A 237 15.82 2.43 -12.54
C GLY A 237 14.96 3.45 -13.28
N ILE A 238 14.60 4.58 -12.66
CA ILE A 238 13.82 5.66 -13.28
C ILE A 238 14.80 6.70 -13.84
N ARG A 239 15.04 6.66 -15.14
CA ARG A 239 16.08 7.48 -15.80
C ARG A 239 15.58 8.83 -16.30
N ASP A 240 14.28 8.99 -16.43
CA ASP A 240 13.60 10.16 -16.97
C ASP A 240 13.00 11.05 -15.87
N PHE A 241 13.48 10.91 -14.63
CA PHE A 241 13.19 11.80 -13.52
C PHE A 241 14.45 12.59 -13.16
N ASN A 242 14.59 13.77 -13.76
CA ASN A 242 15.79 14.62 -13.67
C ASN A 242 15.59 15.80 -12.70
N ASP A 243 16.59 16.69 -12.62
CA ASP A 243 16.57 17.87 -11.75
C ASP A 243 15.39 18.81 -12.07
N ASP A 244 15.00 18.96 -13.34
CA ASP A 244 13.86 19.79 -13.75
C ASP A 244 12.55 19.20 -13.20
N ASN A 245 12.34 17.90 -13.37
CA ASN A 245 11.17 17.21 -12.80
C ASN A 245 11.15 17.30 -11.28
N ALA A 246 12.30 17.15 -10.62
CA ALA A 246 12.39 17.28 -9.17
C ALA A 246 12.11 18.71 -8.71
N SER A 247 12.53 19.72 -9.46
CA SER A 247 12.24 21.14 -9.19
C SER A 247 10.75 21.42 -9.33
N GLU A 248 10.14 21.01 -10.44
CA GLU A 248 8.70 21.16 -10.69
C GLU A 248 7.87 20.46 -9.61
N ALA A 249 8.26 19.24 -9.22
CA ALA A 249 7.56 18.48 -8.19
C ALA A 249 7.65 19.15 -6.82
N TYR A 250 8.82 19.70 -6.47
CA TYR A 250 9.01 20.40 -5.21
C TYR A 250 8.27 21.74 -5.18
N ASP A 251 8.26 22.47 -6.29
CA ASP A 251 7.48 23.71 -6.44
C ASP A 251 5.98 23.45 -6.32
N MET A 252 5.48 22.38 -6.95
CA MET A 252 4.09 21.96 -6.82
C MET A 252 3.75 21.64 -5.36
N ARG A 253 4.58 20.83 -4.68
CA ARG A 253 4.42 20.54 -3.25
C ARG A 253 4.37 21.80 -2.41
N SER A 254 5.24 22.77 -2.68
CA SER A 254 5.29 24.04 -1.96
C SER A 254 3.98 24.83 -2.12
N LYS A 255 3.50 24.98 -3.37
CA LYS A 255 2.22 25.64 -3.69
C LYS A 255 1.05 24.99 -2.93
N LEU A 256 0.96 23.67 -2.97
CA LEU A 256 -0.10 22.89 -2.31
C LEU A 256 -0.06 23.04 -0.79
N ALA A 257 1.13 22.95 -0.19
CA ALA A 257 1.32 23.14 1.26
C ALA A 257 0.93 24.56 1.73
N HIS A 258 0.94 25.55 0.84
CA HIS A 258 0.48 26.91 1.08
C HIS A 258 -1.00 27.14 0.72
N GLY A 259 -1.77 26.08 0.49
CA GLY A 259 -3.22 26.15 0.30
C GLY A 259 -3.68 26.45 -1.13
N GLN A 260 -2.79 26.35 -2.12
CA GLN A 260 -3.20 26.41 -3.53
C GLN A 260 -3.83 25.08 -3.91
N LEU A 261 -5.14 25.07 -4.17
CA LEU A 261 -5.86 23.86 -4.59
C LEU A 261 -5.59 23.52 -6.06
N LEU A 262 -5.43 22.24 -6.37
CA LEU A 262 -5.47 21.74 -7.74
C LEU A 262 -6.93 21.74 -8.21
N ARG A 263 -7.33 22.74 -9.00
CA ARG A 263 -8.70 22.82 -9.55
C ARG A 263 -8.93 21.84 -10.70
N ASP A 264 -7.88 21.60 -11.50
CA ASP A 264 -7.81 20.56 -12.52
C ASP A 264 -6.36 20.07 -12.59
N ILE A 265 -6.19 18.74 -12.61
CA ILE A 265 -4.88 18.11 -12.77
C ILE A 265 -4.72 17.84 -14.25
N GLY A 266 -3.95 18.69 -14.94
CA GLY A 266 -3.53 18.39 -16.30
C GLY A 266 -2.74 17.08 -16.35
N GLU A 267 -2.80 16.39 -17.48
CA GLU A 267 -2.12 15.11 -17.74
C GLU A 267 -0.63 15.15 -17.35
N THR A 268 0.08 16.23 -17.70
CA THR A 268 1.49 16.44 -17.33
C THR A 268 1.74 16.45 -15.82
N ASN A 269 0.84 17.02 -15.02
CA ASN A 269 0.98 17.02 -13.57
C ASN A 269 0.74 15.62 -12.99
N LEU A 270 -0.22 14.86 -13.54
CA LEU A 270 -0.46 13.50 -13.11
C LEU A 270 0.73 12.59 -13.44
N GLU A 271 1.28 12.68 -14.66
CA GLU A 271 2.48 11.93 -15.05
C GLU A 271 3.67 12.27 -14.14
N LEU A 272 3.87 13.55 -13.83
CA LEU A 272 4.91 13.96 -12.90
C LEU A 272 4.68 13.39 -11.50
N TYR A 273 3.44 13.42 -11.00
CA TYR A 273 3.08 12.81 -9.72
C TYR A 273 3.43 11.32 -9.70
N GLU A 274 3.03 10.57 -10.72
CA GLU A 274 3.27 9.13 -10.85
C GLU A 274 4.76 8.79 -10.84
N LYS A 275 5.59 9.62 -11.49
CA LYS A 275 7.05 9.48 -11.45
C LYS A 275 7.60 9.68 -10.04
N VAL A 276 7.13 10.70 -9.32
CA VAL A 276 7.53 10.99 -7.94
C VAL A 276 7.11 9.84 -7.01
N GLU A 277 5.86 9.37 -7.12
CA GLU A 277 5.32 8.25 -6.34
C GLU A 277 6.08 6.96 -6.64
N THR A 278 6.31 6.64 -7.92
CA THR A 278 7.06 5.46 -8.34
C THR A 278 8.50 5.49 -7.84
N THR A 279 9.13 6.68 -7.83
CA THR A 279 10.47 6.86 -7.22
C THR A 279 10.46 6.51 -5.75
N LEU A 280 9.51 7.04 -4.98
CA LEU A 280 9.37 6.73 -3.55
C LEU A 280 9.15 5.23 -3.33
N ARG A 281 8.22 4.65 -4.08
CA ARG A 281 7.83 3.24 -4.01
C ARG A 281 9.01 2.31 -4.25
N LEU A 282 9.74 2.51 -5.34
CA LEU A 282 10.87 1.66 -5.70
C LEU A 282 12.07 1.89 -4.76
N ALA A 283 12.27 3.09 -4.23
CA ALA A 283 13.28 3.35 -3.21
C ALA A 283 12.99 2.60 -1.90
N ILE A 284 11.74 2.60 -1.44
CA ILE A 284 11.32 1.82 -0.26
C ILE A 284 11.48 0.32 -0.53
N LYS A 285 11.02 -0.17 -1.68
CA LYS A 285 11.20 -1.57 -2.10
C LYS A 285 12.66 -1.99 -2.03
N LYS A 286 13.55 -1.21 -2.66
CA LYS A 286 14.98 -1.48 -2.69
C LYS A 286 15.59 -1.45 -1.30
N ALA A 287 15.20 -0.50 -0.45
CA ALA A 287 15.69 -0.44 0.94
C ALA A 287 15.25 -1.65 1.78
N ILE A 288 14.02 -2.14 1.61
CA ILE A 288 13.55 -3.33 2.34
C ILE A 288 14.30 -4.59 1.86
N LEU A 289 14.52 -4.73 0.55
CA LEU A 289 15.13 -5.93 -0.03
C LEU A 289 16.67 -5.93 0.02
N GLU A 290 17.31 -4.76 0.02
CA GLU A 290 18.77 -4.61 -0.06
C GLU A 290 19.33 -3.88 1.18
N PRO A 291 19.91 -4.60 2.14
CA PRO A 291 20.47 -3.99 3.36
C PRO A 291 21.54 -2.93 3.10
N SER A 292 22.32 -3.06 2.02
CA SER A 292 23.31 -2.08 1.60
C SER A 292 22.64 -0.75 1.22
N PHE A 293 21.55 -0.77 0.46
CA PHE A 293 20.78 0.40 0.08
C PHE A 293 20.09 1.05 1.29
N ASN A 294 19.48 0.25 2.18
CA ASN A 294 18.94 0.76 3.46
C ASN A 294 20.02 1.47 4.30
N SER A 295 21.24 0.94 4.33
CA SER A 295 22.34 1.51 5.12
C SER A 295 22.77 2.91 4.66
N LEU A 296 22.45 3.31 3.42
CA LEU A 296 22.73 4.65 2.91
C LEU A 296 21.97 5.71 3.71
N PHE A 297 20.75 5.38 4.13
CA PHE A 297 19.86 6.28 4.88
C PHE A 297 20.05 6.22 6.40
N SER A 298 21.08 5.51 6.89
CA SER A 298 21.32 5.39 8.33
C SER A 298 21.91 6.66 8.95
N ARG A 299 22.63 7.47 8.16
CA ARG A 299 23.34 8.66 8.65
C ARG A 299 23.42 9.76 7.61
N ASP A 300 23.37 11.01 8.09
CA ASP A 300 23.37 12.21 7.26
C ASP A 300 24.65 12.39 6.44
N ASP A 301 25.79 12.05 7.00
CA ASP A 301 27.10 12.14 6.34
C ASP A 301 27.21 11.20 5.14
N LYS A 302 26.68 9.97 5.24
CA LYS A 302 26.60 9.05 4.09
C LYS A 302 25.72 9.60 2.97
N ILE A 303 24.56 10.17 3.32
CA ILE A 303 23.66 10.79 2.33
C ILE A 303 24.36 11.97 1.64
N ARG A 304 25.10 12.80 2.39
CA ARG A 304 25.84 13.95 1.83
C ARG A 304 26.99 13.51 0.92
N GLU A 305 27.66 12.42 1.26
CA GLU A 305 28.76 11.84 0.48
C GLU A 305 28.25 11.25 -0.84
N ILE A 306 27.20 10.43 -0.79
CA ILE A 306 26.67 9.72 -1.95
C ILE A 306 25.84 10.66 -2.85
N TYR A 307 25.09 11.57 -2.23
CA TYR A 307 24.23 12.53 -2.93
C TYR A 307 24.63 13.97 -2.58
N PRO A 308 25.77 14.46 -3.08
CA PRO A 308 26.20 15.83 -2.82
C PRO A 308 25.24 16.81 -3.48
N ILE A 309 25.05 17.96 -2.81
CA ILE A 309 24.32 19.11 -3.37
C ILE A 309 25.30 19.86 -4.26
N VAL A 310 25.01 19.96 -5.55
CA VAL A 310 25.75 20.84 -6.45
C VAL A 310 25.23 22.25 -6.22
N GLN A 311 26.12 23.25 -6.19
CA GLN A 311 25.67 24.65 -6.16
C GLN A 311 24.81 24.89 -7.41
N MET A 312 23.52 25.14 -7.20
CA MET A 312 22.67 25.60 -8.30
C MET A 312 23.14 26.99 -8.71
N PRO A 313 23.23 27.29 -10.02
CA PRO A 313 23.51 28.65 -10.48
C PRO A 313 22.50 29.60 -9.84
N SER A 314 23.00 30.71 -9.29
CA SER A 314 22.19 31.79 -8.73
C SER A 314 21.31 32.43 -9.79
#